data_AF-A0A9D8MXZ0-F1
#
_entry.id   AF-A0A9D8MXZ0-F1
#
_cell.length_a   1.000
_cell.length_b   1.000
_cell.length_c   1.000
_cell.angle_alpha   90.00
_cell.angle_beta   90.00
_cell.angle_gamma   90.00
#
_symmetry.space_group_name_H-M   'P 1'
#
loop_
_entity.id
_entity.type
_entity.pdbx_description
1 polymer ?
#
loop_
_entity_poly.entity_id
_entity_poly.type
_entity_poly.pdbx_seq_one_letter_code
_entity_poly.pdbx_strand_id
1 'polypeptide(L)'
;YTFLVPHDVKGLAEVMGGDKALDQRLDDLLSASSDLGEGAAPDISGLIGQYAHGNEPSHHILYMYNYVGQPRKAQKRIRQVMDELYTDQAAGICGNEDVGQMSAWYIMSALGFYQVEPCGGIYQLGSPIVEEAVIPVGEGKTFTIRTHDGSDKAIYVKKYVLNGKQIKGTTITHEQIMAGGTLDVYMTK
;
A
#
# COMPACT_ATOMS: atom_id res chain seq x y z
N TYR A 1 -12.06 -8.15 8.26
CA TYR A 1 -13.25 -7.27 8.18
C TYR A 1 -13.25 -6.07 9.11
N THR A 2 -12.78 -6.14 10.37
CA THR A 2 -12.77 -4.97 11.30
C THR A 2 -12.20 -3.68 10.71
N PHE A 3 -11.20 -3.80 9.83
CA PHE A 3 -10.53 -2.69 9.17
C PHE A 3 -11.29 -2.12 7.95
N LEU A 4 -12.49 -2.62 7.60
CA LEU A 4 -13.25 -2.16 6.44
C LEU A 4 -14.01 -0.85 6.73
N VAL A 5 -13.27 0.18 7.16
CA VAL A 5 -13.75 1.55 7.42
C VAL A 5 -12.86 2.55 6.65
N PRO A 6 -12.71 2.41 5.31
CA PRO A 6 -11.75 3.22 4.56
C PRO A 6 -12.09 4.72 4.56
N HIS A 7 -13.36 5.08 4.68
CA HIS A 7 -13.84 6.46 4.74
C HIS A 7 -13.51 7.19 6.05
N ASP A 8 -13.26 6.45 7.14
CA ASP A 8 -12.99 7.04 8.44
C ASP A 8 -12.05 6.18 9.30
N VAL A 9 -10.81 6.01 8.83
CA VAL A 9 -9.77 5.29 9.58
C VAL A 9 -9.45 5.98 10.91
N LYS A 10 -9.65 7.30 11.02
CA LYS A 10 -9.44 8.04 12.26
C LYS A 10 -10.55 7.77 13.28
N GLY A 11 -11.81 7.77 12.88
CA GLY A 11 -12.91 7.33 13.73
C GLY A 11 -12.76 5.87 14.17
N LEU A 12 -12.28 4.99 13.28
CA LEU A 12 -11.91 3.62 13.66
C LEU A 12 -10.84 3.60 14.76
N ALA A 13 -9.78 4.41 14.62
CA ALA A 13 -8.74 4.53 15.63
C ALA A 13 -9.32 5.01 16.96
N GLU A 14 -10.16 6.03 16.96
CA GLU A 14 -10.82 6.57 18.17
C GLU A 14 -11.62 5.50 18.91
N VAL A 15 -12.46 4.73 18.20
CA VAL A 15 -13.25 3.63 18.79
C VAL A 15 -12.35 2.53 19.36
N MET A 16 -11.18 2.29 18.76
CA MET A 16 -10.21 1.31 19.25
C MET A 16 -9.36 1.79 20.44
N GLY A 17 -9.44 3.08 20.82
CA GLY A 17 -8.63 3.65 21.90
C GLY A 17 -7.47 4.55 21.41
N GLY A 18 -7.59 5.10 20.21
CA GLY A 18 -6.65 6.05 19.60
C GLY A 18 -5.62 5.42 18.66
N ASP A 19 -4.79 6.28 18.05
CA ASP A 19 -3.80 5.89 17.03
C ASP A 19 -2.87 4.75 17.48
N LYS A 20 -2.42 4.77 18.74
CA LYS A 20 -1.54 3.73 19.30
C LYS A 20 -2.24 2.37 19.40
N ALA A 21 -3.54 2.36 19.71
CA ALA A 21 -4.30 1.13 19.79
C ALA A 21 -4.52 0.54 18.40
N LEU A 22 -4.84 1.36 17.40
CA LEU A 22 -4.93 0.91 16.01
C LEU A 22 -3.58 0.42 15.47
N ASP A 23 -2.47 1.13 15.74
CA ASP A 23 -1.12 0.67 15.39
C ASP A 23 -0.82 -0.72 15.96
N GLN A 24 -1.12 -0.94 17.24
CA GLN A 24 -0.95 -2.25 17.87
C GLN A 24 -1.86 -3.32 17.24
N ARG A 25 -3.12 -2.99 16.91
CA ARG A 25 -4.03 -3.94 16.25
C ARG A 25 -3.55 -4.36 14.85
N LEU A 26 -2.92 -3.45 14.11
CA LEU A 26 -2.28 -3.79 12.84
C LEU A 26 -1.08 -4.72 13.05
N ASP A 27 -0.27 -4.47 14.07
CA ASP A 27 0.85 -5.35 14.44
C ASP A 27 0.37 -6.74 14.89
N ASP A 28 -0.70 -6.81 15.68
CA ASP A 28 -1.33 -8.05 16.14
C ASP A 28 -1.83 -8.88 14.93
N LEU A 29 -2.50 -8.24 13.97
CA LEU A 29 -2.96 -8.90 12.74
C LEU A 29 -1.80 -9.58 12.00
N LEU A 30 -0.67 -8.90 11.85
CA LEU A 30 0.48 -9.38 11.08
C LEU A 30 1.42 -10.29 11.88
N SER A 31 1.16 -10.51 13.16
CA SER A 31 1.98 -11.34 14.05
C SER A 31 1.24 -12.54 14.64
N ALA A 32 -0.09 -12.55 14.57
CA ALA A 32 -0.93 -13.68 14.95
C ALA A 32 -0.59 -14.95 14.14
N SER A 33 -0.94 -16.13 14.70
CA SER A 33 -0.77 -17.40 13.97
C SER A 33 -1.55 -17.39 12.65
N SER A 34 -0.96 -17.91 11.58
CA SER A 34 -1.63 -18.13 10.30
C SER A 34 -2.44 -19.44 10.26
N ASP A 35 -2.46 -20.20 11.35
CA ASP A 35 -3.34 -21.36 11.49
C ASP A 35 -4.81 -20.89 11.62
N LEU A 36 -5.62 -21.24 10.62
CA LEU A 36 -7.05 -20.90 10.56
C LEU A 36 -7.94 -22.01 11.14
N GLY A 37 -7.36 -23.16 11.51
CA GLY A 37 -8.09 -24.34 11.96
C GLY A 37 -8.79 -25.11 10.84
N GLU A 38 -9.47 -26.20 11.22
CA GLU A 38 -10.24 -27.02 10.29
C GLU A 38 -11.47 -26.29 9.75
N GLY A 39 -11.74 -26.44 8.45
CA GLY A 39 -12.90 -25.80 7.80
C GLY A 39 -12.68 -24.35 7.38
N ALA A 40 -11.43 -23.86 7.45
CA ALA A 40 -11.06 -22.57 6.88
C ALA A 40 -11.44 -22.51 5.39
N ALA A 41 -12.02 -21.38 5.00
CA ALA A 41 -12.45 -21.18 3.63
C ALA A 41 -11.21 -21.10 2.70
N PRO A 42 -11.23 -21.78 1.55
CA PRO A 42 -10.07 -21.88 0.67
C PRO A 42 -9.66 -20.56 0.01
N ASP A 43 -10.55 -19.56 0.06
CA ASP A 43 -10.32 -18.17 -0.39
C ASP A 43 -9.53 -17.33 0.63
N ILE A 44 -9.17 -17.90 1.79
CA ILE A 44 -8.29 -17.25 2.77
C ILE A 44 -6.86 -17.76 2.55
N SER A 45 -6.13 -17.08 1.67
CA SER A 45 -4.77 -17.45 1.26
C SER A 45 -3.82 -16.24 1.25
N GLY A 46 -2.53 -16.48 1.01
CA GLY A 46 -1.50 -15.44 1.05
C GLY A 46 -1.34 -14.81 2.44
N LEU A 47 -1.17 -15.65 3.45
CA LEU A 47 -1.18 -15.24 4.85
C LEU A 47 0.15 -14.65 5.31
N ILE A 48 0.10 -13.47 5.91
CA ILE A 48 1.15 -12.92 6.78
C ILE A 48 0.51 -12.71 8.15
N GLY A 49 0.68 -13.70 9.03
CA GLY A 49 -0.14 -13.80 10.22
C GLY A 49 -1.61 -14.02 9.84
N GLN A 50 -2.51 -13.15 10.28
CA GLN A 50 -3.94 -13.15 9.93
C GLN A 50 -4.28 -12.15 8.80
N TYR A 51 -3.29 -11.46 8.23
CA TYR A 51 -3.47 -10.69 6.99
C TYR A 51 -3.55 -11.67 5.82
N ALA A 52 -4.71 -11.77 5.17
CA ALA A 52 -4.93 -12.62 3.99
C ALA A 52 -4.89 -11.78 2.72
N HIS A 53 -3.76 -11.81 2.01
CA HIS A 53 -3.59 -11.01 0.79
C HIS A 53 -4.34 -11.57 -0.41
N GLY A 54 -4.64 -12.86 -0.45
CA GLY A 54 -5.36 -13.48 -1.57
C GLY A 54 -6.85 -13.12 -1.65
N ASN A 55 -7.31 -12.13 -0.87
CA ASN A 55 -8.70 -11.73 -0.75
C ASN A 55 -8.81 -10.22 -0.46
N GLU A 56 -9.74 -9.54 -1.14
CA GLU A 56 -9.84 -8.08 -1.22
C GLU A 56 -10.03 -7.34 0.11
N PRO A 57 -10.77 -7.86 1.12
CA PRO A 57 -11.00 -7.14 2.37
C PRO A 57 -9.72 -6.74 3.11
N SER A 58 -8.57 -7.31 2.76
CA SER A 58 -7.27 -6.99 3.36
C SER A 58 -6.46 -5.95 2.58
N HIS A 59 -6.74 -5.69 1.31
CA HIS A 59 -5.83 -5.00 0.38
C HIS A 59 -5.41 -3.59 0.84
N HIS A 60 -6.29 -2.87 1.53
CA HIS A 60 -6.05 -1.51 2.01
C HIS A 60 -5.41 -1.44 3.42
N ILE A 61 -5.39 -2.54 4.18
CA ILE A 61 -5.06 -2.54 5.61
C ILE A 61 -3.64 -2.03 5.86
N LEU A 62 -2.65 -2.44 5.05
CA LEU A 62 -1.25 -2.06 5.27
C LEU A 62 -1.04 -0.54 5.16
N TYR A 63 -1.84 0.13 4.34
CA TYR A 63 -1.79 1.58 4.18
C TYR A 63 -2.41 2.32 5.38
N MET A 64 -3.13 1.64 6.29
CA MET A 64 -3.67 2.26 7.51
C MET A 64 -2.58 2.71 8.49
N TYR A 65 -1.39 2.10 8.44
CA TYR A 65 -0.24 2.57 9.23
C TYR A 65 0.10 4.04 8.95
N ASN A 66 -0.16 4.54 7.74
CA ASN A 66 0.04 5.97 7.43
C ASN A 66 -0.89 6.87 8.24
N TYR A 67 -2.13 6.46 8.47
CA TYR A 67 -3.11 7.24 9.22
C TYR A 67 -2.70 7.39 10.68
N VAL A 68 -2.02 6.41 11.26
CA VAL A 68 -1.53 6.43 12.65
C VAL A 68 -0.09 6.90 12.79
N GLY A 69 0.47 7.52 11.74
CA GLY A 69 1.81 8.13 11.80
C GLY A 69 2.97 7.13 11.74
N GLN A 70 2.74 5.91 11.24
CA GLN A 70 3.73 4.82 11.19
C GLN A 70 4.09 4.39 9.75
N PRO A 71 4.43 5.30 8.83
CA PRO A 71 4.64 4.96 7.41
C PRO A 71 5.76 3.95 7.17
N ARG A 72 6.78 3.90 8.04
CA ARG A 72 7.84 2.89 7.93
C ARG A 72 7.30 1.47 8.08
N LYS A 73 6.29 1.26 8.93
CA LYS A 73 5.63 -0.04 9.07
C LYS A 73 4.84 -0.38 7.80
N ALA A 74 4.10 0.58 7.24
CA ALA A 74 3.42 0.43 5.95
C ALA A 74 4.40 -0.02 4.86
N GLN A 75 5.47 0.75 4.66
CA GLN A 75 6.51 0.52 3.64
C GLN A 75 7.10 -0.89 3.76
N LYS A 76 7.50 -1.30 4.96
CA LYS A 76 8.05 -2.64 5.21
C LYS A 76 7.07 -3.74 4.83
N ARG A 77 5.80 -3.63 5.23
CA ARG A 77 4.79 -4.68 4.99
C ARG A 77 4.33 -4.73 3.54
N ILE A 78 4.20 -3.58 2.88
CA ILE A 78 3.88 -3.49 1.45
C ILE A 78 4.98 -4.17 0.62
N ARG A 79 6.26 -3.88 0.93
CA ARG A 79 7.40 -4.57 0.30
C ARG A 79 7.38 -6.07 0.57
N GLN A 80 7.14 -6.48 1.82
CA GLN A 80 7.03 -7.89 2.18
C GLN A 80 5.97 -8.63 1.34
N VAL A 81 4.78 -8.05 1.18
CA VAL A 81 3.71 -8.65 0.36
C VAL A 81 4.13 -8.78 -1.10
N MET A 82 4.69 -7.73 -1.69
CA MET A 82 5.14 -7.77 -3.09
C MET A 82 6.26 -8.81 -3.30
N ASP A 83 7.17 -8.95 -2.34
CA ASP A 83 8.31 -9.87 -2.45
C ASP A 83 7.92 -11.34 -2.18
N GLU A 84 6.99 -11.60 -1.26
CA GLU A 84 6.63 -12.96 -0.82
C GLU A 84 5.42 -13.55 -1.56
N LEU A 85 4.47 -12.72 -2.01
CA LEU A 85 3.15 -13.15 -2.48
C LEU A 85 2.90 -12.93 -3.98
N TYR A 86 3.88 -12.38 -4.70
CA TYR A 86 3.87 -12.21 -6.14
C TYR A 86 5.14 -12.76 -6.78
N THR A 87 5.00 -13.56 -7.84
CA THR A 87 6.12 -14.03 -8.67
C THR A 87 5.72 -14.05 -10.14
N ASP A 88 6.70 -14.16 -11.03
CA ASP A 88 6.51 -14.32 -12.47
C ASP A 88 6.23 -15.78 -12.90
N GLN A 89 6.03 -16.69 -11.94
CA GLN A 89 5.77 -18.10 -12.19
C GLN A 89 4.28 -18.39 -12.45
N ALA A 90 3.96 -19.58 -12.95
CA ALA A 90 2.58 -19.96 -13.30
C ALA A 90 1.60 -19.89 -12.11
N ALA A 91 2.07 -20.14 -10.88
CA ALA A 91 1.32 -19.95 -9.62
C ALA A 91 1.76 -18.65 -8.91
N GLY A 92 1.88 -17.57 -9.69
CA GLY A 92 2.54 -16.34 -9.28
C GLY A 92 1.71 -15.40 -8.41
N ILE A 93 0.44 -15.72 -8.14
CA ILE A 93 -0.45 -14.93 -7.28
C ILE A 93 -0.96 -15.79 -6.13
N CYS A 94 -1.12 -15.19 -4.96
CA CYS A 94 -1.44 -15.90 -3.73
C CYS A 94 -2.94 -16.21 -3.53
N GLY A 95 -3.79 -15.97 -4.52
CA GLY A 95 -5.25 -16.12 -4.47
C GLY A 95 -5.86 -16.04 -5.88
N ASN A 96 -7.18 -15.86 -5.96
CA ASN A 96 -7.83 -15.59 -7.25
C ASN A 96 -7.34 -14.24 -7.79
N GLU A 97 -7.22 -14.12 -9.11
CA GLU A 97 -6.78 -12.86 -9.74
C GLU A 97 -7.83 -11.75 -9.64
N ASP A 98 -9.10 -12.18 -9.53
CA ASP A 98 -10.30 -11.35 -9.38
C ASP A 98 -10.39 -10.21 -10.41
N VAL A 99 -10.23 -10.60 -11.67
CA VAL A 99 -10.54 -9.79 -12.87
C VAL A 99 -9.75 -8.48 -12.89
N GLY A 100 -8.48 -8.54 -12.52
CA GLY A 100 -7.56 -7.42 -12.47
C GLY A 100 -7.29 -6.88 -11.08
N GLN A 101 -8.04 -7.27 -10.05
CA GLN A 101 -7.94 -6.66 -8.72
C GLN A 101 -6.60 -6.95 -8.04
N MET A 102 -6.12 -8.20 -8.05
CA MET A 102 -4.80 -8.56 -7.50
C MET A 102 -3.68 -7.87 -8.27
N SER A 103 -3.79 -7.85 -9.60
CA SER A 103 -2.82 -7.21 -10.49
C SER A 103 -2.77 -5.69 -10.31
N ALA A 104 -3.92 -5.04 -10.15
CA ALA A 104 -4.03 -3.61 -9.92
C ALA A 104 -3.42 -3.23 -8.56
N TRP A 105 -3.63 -4.04 -7.50
CA TRP A 105 -2.97 -3.81 -6.22
C TRP A 105 -1.45 -3.81 -6.35
N TYR A 106 -0.89 -4.79 -7.07
CA TYR A 106 0.54 -4.88 -7.31
C TYR A 106 1.05 -3.66 -8.09
N ILE A 107 0.41 -3.31 -9.21
CA ILE A 107 0.82 -2.16 -10.05
C ILE A 107 0.81 -0.87 -9.23
N MET A 108 -0.27 -0.58 -8.52
CA MET A 108 -0.39 0.63 -7.70
C MET A 108 0.69 0.67 -6.60
N SER A 109 0.84 -0.43 -5.86
CA SER A 109 1.84 -0.52 -4.78
C SER A 109 3.27 -0.43 -5.31
N ALA A 110 3.55 -1.01 -6.48
CA ALA A 110 4.84 -0.94 -7.16
C ALA A 110 5.20 0.48 -7.62
N LEU A 111 4.20 1.25 -8.05
CA LEU A 111 4.31 2.69 -8.32
C LEU A 111 4.48 3.52 -7.03
N GLY A 112 4.23 2.93 -5.87
CA GLY A 112 4.46 3.54 -4.56
C GLY A 112 3.26 4.31 -4.02
N PHE A 113 2.03 4.05 -4.49
CA PHE A 113 0.83 4.62 -3.90
C PHE A 113 -0.41 3.73 -4.05
N TYR A 114 -1.40 3.87 -3.19
CA TYR A 114 -2.65 3.10 -3.25
C TYR A 114 -3.85 3.91 -2.79
N GLN A 115 -5.02 3.64 -3.38
CA GLN A 115 -6.25 4.32 -3.03
C GLN A 115 -7.02 3.52 -1.97
N VAL A 116 -6.80 3.83 -0.69
CA VAL A 116 -7.49 3.19 0.45
C VAL A 116 -9.00 3.46 0.40
N GLU A 117 -9.36 4.69 0.06
CA GLU A 117 -10.75 5.15 -0.02
C GLU A 117 -11.05 5.55 -1.49
N PRO A 118 -11.77 4.69 -2.23
CA PRO A 118 -11.86 4.80 -3.69
C PRO A 118 -12.64 6.02 -4.19
N CYS A 119 -13.40 6.70 -3.34
CA CYS A 119 -14.30 7.78 -3.75
C CYS A 119 -13.80 9.20 -3.42
N GLY A 120 -12.78 9.39 -2.57
CA GLY A 120 -12.35 10.72 -2.13
C GLY A 120 -11.09 11.26 -2.80
N GLY A 121 -10.55 10.54 -3.79
CA GLY A 121 -9.45 11.05 -4.63
C GLY A 121 -8.13 11.26 -3.87
N ILE A 122 -7.92 10.56 -2.76
CA ILE A 122 -6.67 10.57 -1.99
C ILE A 122 -5.95 9.23 -2.17
N TYR A 123 -4.67 9.29 -2.52
CA TYR A 123 -3.79 8.14 -2.59
C TYR A 123 -2.82 8.18 -1.40
N GLN A 124 -2.72 7.05 -0.70
CA GLN A 124 -1.73 6.82 0.34
C GLN A 124 -0.40 6.41 -0.29
N LEU A 125 0.67 7.11 0.07
CA LEU A 125 2.02 6.82 -0.39
C LEU A 125 2.59 5.60 0.34
N GLY A 126 3.20 4.70 -0.43
CA GLY A 126 3.88 3.49 0.03
C GLY A 126 5.37 3.51 -0.30
N SER A 127 5.92 2.34 -0.60
CA SER A 127 7.32 2.18 -1.02
C SER A 127 7.37 1.71 -2.48
N PRO A 128 7.76 2.55 -3.45
CA PRO A 128 7.88 2.12 -4.83
C PRO A 128 8.97 1.06 -5.01
N ILE A 129 8.84 0.27 -6.08
CA ILE A 129 9.89 -0.65 -6.57
C ILE A 129 10.43 -0.25 -7.94
N VAL A 130 9.72 0.64 -8.66
CA VAL A 130 10.12 1.13 -9.98
C VAL A 130 11.27 2.13 -9.88
N GLU A 131 12.22 2.08 -10.81
CA GLU A 131 13.23 3.12 -10.96
C GLU A 131 12.61 4.41 -11.52
N GLU A 132 11.85 4.27 -12.60
CA GLU A 132 11.04 5.34 -13.19
C GLU A 132 9.76 4.75 -13.80
N ALA A 133 8.65 5.46 -13.65
CA ALA A 133 7.40 5.15 -14.33
C ALA A 133 6.78 6.43 -14.90
N VAL A 134 6.34 6.40 -16.15
CA VAL A 134 5.72 7.54 -16.85
C VAL A 134 4.28 7.19 -17.17
N ILE A 135 3.34 7.93 -16.58
CA ILE A 135 1.90 7.67 -16.68
C ILE A 135 1.26 8.79 -17.51
N PRO A 136 0.67 8.52 -18.68
CA PRO A 136 -0.15 9.50 -19.39
C PRO A 136 -1.41 9.82 -18.58
N VAL A 137 -1.64 11.11 -18.30
CA VAL A 137 -2.80 11.58 -17.49
C VAL A 137 -3.79 12.43 -18.30
N GLY A 138 -3.74 12.32 -19.63
CA GLY A 138 -4.62 13.04 -20.56
C GLY A 138 -4.11 14.43 -20.95
N GLU A 139 -4.73 15.01 -21.99
CA GLU A 139 -4.40 16.36 -22.50
C GLU A 139 -2.90 16.55 -22.83
N GLY A 140 -2.21 15.49 -23.23
CA GLY A 140 -0.77 15.51 -23.51
C GLY A 140 0.13 15.63 -22.27
N LYS A 141 -0.43 15.56 -21.07
CA LYS A 141 0.30 15.58 -19.79
C LYS A 141 0.74 14.18 -19.38
N THR A 142 1.85 14.12 -18.64
CA THR A 142 2.36 12.92 -18.00
C THR A 142 2.58 13.17 -16.51
N PHE A 143 2.37 12.13 -15.70
CA PHE A 143 2.80 12.06 -14.31
C PHE A 143 3.93 11.03 -14.21
N THR A 144 5.12 11.49 -13.86
CA THR A 144 6.32 10.66 -13.75
C THR A 144 6.63 10.39 -12.29
N ILE A 145 6.89 9.13 -11.94
CA ILE A 145 7.41 8.73 -10.64
C ILE A 145 8.86 8.36 -10.85
N ARG A 146 9.77 8.94 -10.06
CA ARG A 146 11.21 8.66 -10.14
C ARG A 146 11.77 8.33 -8.78
N THR A 147 12.41 7.17 -8.68
CA THR A 147 13.01 6.68 -7.45
C THR A 147 14.51 6.98 -7.45
N HIS A 148 14.98 7.63 -6.39
CA HIS A 148 16.39 7.94 -6.14
C HIS A 148 16.91 7.05 -5.02
N ASP A 149 18.18 6.65 -5.12
CA ASP A 149 18.84 5.77 -4.15
C ASP A 149 18.13 4.40 -3.99
N GLY A 150 17.42 3.97 -5.03
CA GLY A 150 16.70 2.69 -5.08
C GLY A 150 17.64 1.49 -5.10
N SER A 151 17.22 0.42 -4.44
CA SER A 151 17.83 -0.91 -4.51
C SER A 151 16.87 -1.91 -3.86
N ASP A 152 17.12 -3.21 -4.03
CA ASP A 152 16.35 -4.28 -3.36
C ASP A 152 16.34 -4.15 -1.83
N LYS A 153 17.33 -3.44 -1.26
CA LYS A 153 17.45 -3.21 0.19
C LYS A 153 16.89 -1.85 0.62
N ALA A 154 16.53 -0.97 -0.31
CA ALA A 154 16.04 0.38 -0.02
C ALA A 154 14.51 0.35 0.11
N ILE A 155 14.04 -0.07 1.28
CA ILE A 155 12.61 -0.31 1.58
C ILE A 155 11.88 0.97 2.04
N TYR A 156 12.59 1.90 2.66
CA TYR A 156 11.94 3.04 3.32
C TYR A 156 12.10 4.32 2.50
N VAL A 157 11.13 5.22 2.64
CA VAL A 157 11.20 6.53 1.99
C VAL A 157 11.72 7.59 2.95
N LYS A 158 12.76 8.31 2.53
CA LYS A 158 13.32 9.46 3.25
C LYS A 158 12.48 10.72 3.04
N LYS A 159 12.04 10.97 1.81
CA LYS A 159 11.13 12.07 1.45
C LYS A 159 10.49 11.85 0.08
N TYR A 160 9.34 12.47 -0.11
CA TYR A 160 8.66 12.61 -1.39
C TYR A 160 8.70 14.09 -1.82
N VAL A 161 9.01 14.34 -3.09
CA VAL A 161 9.08 15.69 -3.67
C VAL A 161 8.22 15.72 -4.92
N LEU A 162 7.12 16.47 -4.89
CA LEU A 162 6.22 16.65 -6.02
C LEU A 162 6.51 17.99 -6.68
N ASN A 163 6.91 17.97 -7.95
CA ASN A 163 7.20 19.16 -8.76
C ASN A 163 8.18 20.12 -8.04
N GLY A 164 9.24 19.57 -7.46
CA GLY A 164 10.27 20.32 -6.71
C GLY A 164 9.87 20.72 -5.28
N LYS A 165 8.64 20.47 -4.85
CA LYS A 165 8.16 20.78 -3.51
C LYS A 165 8.04 19.52 -2.65
N GLN A 166 8.71 19.50 -1.51
CA GLN A 166 8.60 18.39 -0.57
C GLN A 166 7.16 18.26 -0.04
N ILE A 167 6.62 17.05 -0.12
CA ILE A 167 5.33 16.70 0.48
C ILE A 167 5.51 16.59 1.99
N LYS A 168 4.58 17.18 2.76
CA LYS A 168 4.44 16.94 4.19
C LYS A 168 3.41 15.84 4.37
N GLY A 169 3.81 14.69 4.91
CA GLY A 169 2.94 13.53 5.11
C GLY A 169 3.09 12.46 4.03
N THR A 170 2.05 11.63 3.90
CA THR A 170 2.09 10.35 3.16
C THR A 170 0.95 10.27 2.15
N THR A 171 0.49 11.39 1.60
CA THR A 171 -0.65 11.43 0.69
C THR A 171 -0.40 12.33 -0.51
N ILE A 172 -0.97 11.94 -1.65
CA ILE A 172 -1.16 12.79 -2.83
C ILE A 172 -2.62 12.71 -3.28
N THR A 173 -3.10 13.73 -3.98
CA THR A 173 -4.48 13.80 -4.49
C THR A 173 -4.55 13.42 -5.96
N HIS A 174 -5.73 13.01 -6.40
CA HIS A 174 -6.03 12.75 -7.81
C HIS A 174 -5.77 14.00 -8.67
N GLU A 175 -6.17 15.18 -8.19
CA GLU A 175 -5.90 16.46 -8.89
C GLU A 175 -4.40 16.69 -9.10
N GLN A 176 -3.57 16.40 -8.11
CA GLN A 176 -2.11 16.50 -8.22
C GLN A 176 -1.53 15.54 -9.26
N ILE A 177 -2.07 14.32 -9.38
CA ILE A 177 -1.65 13.36 -10.40
C ILE A 177 -2.07 13.85 -11.80
N MET A 178 -3.33 14.26 -11.94
CA MET A 178 -3.91 14.70 -13.23
C MET A 178 -3.34 16.04 -13.74
N ALA A 179 -2.80 16.87 -12.85
CA ALA A 179 -2.03 18.05 -13.23
C ALA A 179 -0.71 17.69 -13.95
N GLY A 180 -0.23 16.45 -13.80
CA GLY A 180 1.05 15.98 -14.34
C GLY A 180 2.26 16.48 -13.56
N GLY A 181 3.44 16.22 -14.12
CA GLY A 181 4.74 16.57 -13.54
C GLY A 181 5.46 15.35 -12.96
N THR A 182 6.28 15.56 -11.93
CA THR A 182 7.18 14.54 -11.39
C THR A 182 7.06 14.40 -9.87
N LEU A 183 6.89 13.16 -9.41
CA LEU A 183 7.06 12.73 -8.03
C LEU A 183 8.43 12.06 -7.88
N ASP A 184 9.39 12.78 -7.30
CA ASP A 184 10.69 12.23 -6.93
C ASP A 184 10.61 11.61 -5.52
N VAL A 185 10.96 10.32 -5.42
CA VAL A 185 10.95 9.53 -4.19
C VAL A 185 12.39 9.18 -3.82
N TYR A 186 12.84 9.65 -2.65
CA TYR A 186 14.21 9.39 -2.19
C TYR A 186 14.19 8.25 -1.19
N MET A 187 14.83 7.13 -1.54
CA MET A 187 14.80 5.91 -0.75
C MET A 187 15.90 5.86 0.31
N THR A 188 15.75 4.96 1.25
CA THR A 188 16.74 4.61 2.27
C THR A 188 16.54 3.18 2.75
N LYS A 189 17.56 2.64 3.44
CA LYS A 189 17.55 1.29 4.00
C LYS A 189 16.70 1.18 5.25
#